data_AF-A0A368RQH2-F1
#
_entry.id   AF-A0A368RQH2-F1
#
_cell.length_a   1.000
_cell.length_b   1.000
_cell.length_c   1.000
_cell.angle_alpha   90.00
_cell.angle_beta   90.00
_cell.angle_gamma   90.00
#
_symmetry.space_group_name_H-M   'P 1'
#
loop_
_entity.id
_entity.type
_entity.pdbx_description
1 polymer ?
#
loop_
_entity_poly.entity_id
_entity_poly.type
_entity_poly.pdbx_seq_one_letter_code
_entity_poly.pdbx_strand_id
1 'polypeptide(L)'
;MASPSIASLFPAASALPAGIGAHRSPPCARVVTRHQQQQQHRRLVAAAAAKRRYKGTARKEAALAELVERKVAEAMEACAGGHEAEAGCRVAWDEVEEVSQARADLRRRIAEAPHDPLEPFCARNPADDDCAVVYVDD
;
A
#
# COMPACT_ATOMS: atom_id res chain seq x y z
N MET A 1 10.54 8.69 -38.58
CA MET A 1 9.49 8.15 -39.48
C MET A 1 9.32 6.68 -39.09
N ALA A 2 8.16 6.14 -38.74
CA ALA A 2 6.78 6.57 -38.87
C ALA A 2 5.93 5.96 -37.74
N SER A 3 4.88 6.66 -37.35
CA SER A 3 3.76 6.16 -36.54
C SER A 3 2.98 5.07 -37.29
N PRO A 4 2.26 4.19 -36.59
CA PRO A 4 1.05 3.59 -37.12
C PRO A 4 -0.18 4.30 -36.54
N SER A 5 -0.90 4.98 -37.44
CA SER A 5 -2.27 5.45 -37.27
C SER A 5 -3.20 4.27 -37.00
N ILE A 6 -3.99 4.34 -35.93
CA ILE A 6 -5.12 3.43 -35.72
C ILE A 6 -6.30 3.98 -36.51
N ALA A 7 -6.65 3.29 -37.58
CA ALA A 7 -7.80 3.59 -38.42
C ALA A 7 -9.10 3.36 -37.64
N SER A 8 -9.90 4.41 -37.66
CA SER A 8 -11.30 4.52 -37.25
C SER A 8 -12.17 3.43 -37.90
N LEU A 9 -12.91 2.70 -37.09
CA LEU A 9 -14.06 1.90 -37.53
C LEU A 9 -15.24 2.24 -36.61
N PHE A 10 -15.91 3.36 -36.91
CA PHE A 10 -17.24 3.63 -36.40
C PHE A 10 -18.27 2.88 -37.26
N PRO A 11 -19.17 2.06 -36.68
CA PRO A 11 -20.34 1.59 -37.39
C PRO A 11 -21.32 2.75 -37.60
N ALA A 12 -21.86 2.82 -38.81
CA ALA A 12 -22.84 3.81 -39.25
C ALA A 12 -24.07 3.86 -38.34
N ALA A 13 -24.51 5.10 -38.06
CA ALA A 13 -25.73 5.39 -37.32
C ALA A 13 -26.96 4.96 -38.12
N SER A 14 -27.73 4.03 -37.56
CA SER A 14 -29.14 3.82 -37.95
C SER A 14 -30.00 4.77 -37.13
N ALA A 15 -30.59 5.76 -37.82
CA ALA A 15 -31.55 6.69 -37.26
C ALA A 15 -32.89 6.00 -36.96
N LEU A 16 -33.42 6.19 -35.74
CA LEU A 16 -34.80 5.91 -35.34
C LEU A 16 -35.23 6.90 -34.23
N PRO A 17 -36.54 7.09 -33.99
CA PRO A 17 -37.20 8.39 -34.08
C PRO A 17 -37.13 9.21 -32.78
N ALA A 18 -37.34 10.52 -32.95
CA ALA A 18 -37.59 11.47 -31.87
C ALA A 18 -38.83 11.06 -31.05
N GLY A 19 -38.58 10.36 -29.95
CA GLY A 19 -39.52 10.19 -28.84
C GLY A 19 -38.98 10.92 -27.62
N ILE A 20 -39.50 12.13 -27.38
CA ILE A 20 -39.29 12.87 -26.14
C ILE A 20 -40.09 12.13 -25.04
N GLY A 21 -39.50 11.07 -24.51
CA GLY A 21 -39.88 10.53 -23.22
C GLY A 21 -38.77 10.87 -22.26
N ALA A 22 -38.92 11.93 -21.46
CA ALA A 22 -38.05 12.17 -20.32
C ALA A 22 -38.29 11.05 -19.28
N HIS A 23 -37.65 9.90 -19.46
CA HIS A 23 -37.53 8.89 -18.40
C HIS A 23 -36.57 9.46 -17.36
N ARG A 24 -37.12 10.28 -16.47
CA ARG A 24 -36.52 10.63 -15.19
C ARG A 24 -36.28 9.30 -14.49
N SER A 25 -35.03 8.84 -14.46
CA SER A 25 -34.65 7.65 -13.69
C SER A 25 -35.27 7.77 -12.30
N PRO A 26 -35.97 6.75 -11.78
CA PRO A 26 -36.58 6.83 -10.46
C PRO A 26 -35.49 7.21 -9.44
N PRO A 27 -35.79 8.05 -8.45
CA PRO A 27 -34.80 8.56 -7.51
C PRO A 27 -33.97 7.44 -6.86
N CYS A 28 -34.55 6.26 -6.61
CA CYS A 28 -33.83 5.09 -6.12
C CYS A 28 -32.68 4.63 -7.03
N ALA A 29 -32.84 4.63 -8.36
CA ALA A 29 -31.78 4.20 -9.29
C ALA A 29 -30.59 5.17 -9.33
N ARG A 30 -30.82 6.46 -9.08
CA ARG A 30 -29.75 7.49 -8.99
C ARG A 30 -29.02 7.49 -7.64
N VAL A 31 -29.68 7.03 -6.58
CA VAL A 31 -29.08 6.89 -5.25
C VAL A 31 -28.16 5.66 -5.20
N VAL A 32 -28.59 4.53 -5.77
CA VAL A 32 -27.79 3.29 -5.85
C VAL A 32 -26.47 3.52 -6.61
N THR A 33 -26.50 4.22 -7.75
CA THR A 33 -25.28 4.52 -8.52
C THR A 33 -24.31 5.46 -7.78
N ARG A 34 -24.81 6.41 -6.98
CA ARG A 34 -23.97 7.28 -6.14
C ARG A 34 -23.30 6.53 -5.00
N HIS A 35 -24.02 5.65 -4.29
CA HIS A 35 -23.42 4.82 -3.24
C HIS A 35 -22.37 3.87 -3.81
N GLN A 36 -22.66 3.24 -4.94
CA GLN A 36 -21.73 2.35 -5.62
C GLN A 36 -20.48 3.09 -6.14
N GLN A 37 -20.65 4.29 -6.70
CA GLN A 37 -19.53 5.14 -7.13
C GLN A 37 -18.69 5.64 -5.94
N GLN A 38 -19.34 5.95 -4.81
CA GLN A 38 -18.68 6.34 -3.56
C GLN A 38 -17.88 5.18 -2.95
N GLN A 39 -18.43 3.96 -2.94
CA GLN A 39 -17.72 2.74 -2.52
C GLN A 39 -16.51 2.45 -3.42
N GLN A 40 -16.66 2.52 -4.74
CA GLN A 40 -15.55 2.34 -5.69
C GLN A 40 -14.42 3.36 -5.45
N HIS A 41 -14.76 4.62 -5.22
CA HIS A 41 -13.77 5.65 -4.89
C HIS A 41 -13.03 5.32 -3.57
N ARG A 42 -13.75 4.90 -2.52
CA ARG A 42 -13.13 4.49 -1.24
C ARG A 42 -12.18 3.31 -1.42
N ARG A 43 -12.55 2.31 -2.21
CA ARG A 43 -11.68 1.15 -2.52
C ARG A 43 -10.42 1.56 -3.27
N LEU A 44 -10.51 2.41 -4.29
CA LEU A 44 -9.35 2.92 -5.03
C LEU A 44 -8.41 3.73 -4.12
N VAL A 45 -8.96 4.57 -3.25
CA VAL A 45 -8.19 5.33 -2.25
C VAL A 45 -7.50 4.40 -1.26
N ALA A 46 -8.19 3.37 -0.76
CA ALA A 46 -7.63 2.36 0.14
C ALA A 46 -6.49 1.57 -0.52
N ALA A 47 -6.67 1.10 -1.76
CA ALA A 47 -5.64 0.41 -2.52
C ALA A 47 -4.42 1.30 -2.80
N ALA A 48 -4.62 2.57 -3.15
CA ALA A 48 -3.54 3.53 -3.32
C ALA A 48 -2.80 3.83 -2.00
N ALA A 49 -3.52 3.87 -0.87
CA ALA A 49 -2.91 4.02 0.45
C ALA A 49 -2.10 2.78 0.84
N ALA A 50 -2.61 1.58 0.63
CA ALA A 50 -1.89 0.33 0.86
C ALA A 50 -0.61 0.26 0.02
N LYS A 51 -0.69 0.58 -1.28
CA LYS A 51 0.47 0.62 -2.18
C LYS A 51 1.53 1.63 -1.73
N ARG A 52 1.11 2.81 -1.23
CA ARG A 52 2.03 3.80 -0.66
C ARG A 52 2.68 3.32 0.63
N ARG A 53 1.93 2.66 1.53
CA ARG A 53 2.47 2.08 2.77
C ARG A 53 3.52 1.00 2.47
N TYR A 54 3.22 0.06 1.57
CA TYR A 54 4.16 -0.99 1.15
C TYR A 54 5.46 -0.42 0.55
N LYS A 55 5.33 0.58 -0.35
CA LYS A 55 6.52 1.27 -0.88
C LYS A 55 7.31 2.02 0.20
N GLY A 56 6.60 2.59 1.18
CA GLY A 56 7.20 3.28 2.32
C GLY A 56 7.99 2.35 3.23
N THR A 57 7.43 1.18 3.58
CA THR A 57 8.11 0.18 4.40
C THR A 57 9.34 -0.39 3.70
N ALA A 58 9.24 -0.72 2.41
CA ALA A 58 10.38 -1.19 1.62
C ALA A 58 11.52 -0.15 1.56
N ARG A 59 11.20 1.13 1.33
CA ARG A 59 12.21 2.20 1.37
C ARG A 59 12.85 2.35 2.74
N LYS A 60 12.06 2.28 3.82
CA LYS A 60 12.56 2.39 5.18
C LYS A 60 13.49 1.22 5.53
N GLU A 61 13.15 0.00 5.11
CA GLU A 61 14.01 -1.17 5.31
C GLU A 61 15.34 -1.05 4.57
N ALA A 62 15.32 -0.57 3.32
CA ALA A 62 16.53 -0.32 2.54
C ALA A 62 17.43 0.74 3.20
N ALA A 63 16.84 1.85 3.68
CA ALA A 63 17.58 2.91 4.36
C ALA A 63 18.22 2.42 5.68
N LEU A 64 17.52 1.55 6.43
CA LEU A 64 18.09 0.93 7.64
C LEU A 64 19.21 -0.05 7.30
N ALA A 65 19.10 -0.81 6.21
CA ALA A 65 20.16 -1.70 5.75
C ALA A 65 21.44 -0.93 5.41
N GLU A 66 21.32 0.16 4.63
CA GLU A 66 22.44 1.06 4.32
C GLU A 66 23.05 1.68 5.60
N LEU A 67 22.21 2.08 6.56
CA LEU A 67 22.68 2.62 7.82
C LEU A 67 23.45 1.59 8.66
N VAL A 68 23.02 0.31 8.67
CA VAL A 68 23.79 -0.77 9.31
C VAL A 68 25.17 -0.90 8.68
N GLU A 69 25.26 -0.96 7.35
CA GLU A 69 26.53 -1.09 6.64
C GLU A 69 27.49 0.06 6.95
N ARG A 70 26.97 1.30 6.93
CA ARG A 70 27.75 2.48 7.33
C ARG A 70 28.21 2.41 8.78
N LYS A 71 27.34 2.01 9.72
CA LYS A 71 27.71 1.91 11.14
C LYS A 71 28.74 0.81 11.40
N VAL A 72 28.67 -0.29 10.66
CA VAL A 72 29.72 -1.33 10.70
C VAL A 72 31.06 -0.77 10.24
N ALA A 73 31.09 0.02 9.15
CA ALA A 73 32.33 0.66 8.71
C ALA A 73 32.88 1.65 9.75
N GLU A 74 32.02 2.49 10.34
CA GLU A 74 32.39 3.42 11.43
C GLU A 74 32.94 2.67 12.65
N ALA A 75 32.32 1.55 13.04
CA ALA A 75 32.80 0.72 14.14
C ALA A 75 34.15 0.08 13.83
N MET A 76 34.36 -0.42 12.61
CA MET A 76 35.66 -0.95 12.18
C MET A 76 36.76 0.10 12.26
N GLU A 77 36.50 1.34 11.84
CA GLU A 77 37.45 2.45 11.97
C GLU A 77 37.72 2.82 13.43
N ALA A 78 36.66 2.90 14.26
CA ALA A 78 36.78 3.21 15.68
C ALA A 78 37.62 2.16 16.43
N CYS A 79 37.54 0.89 16.04
CA CYS A 79 38.31 -0.19 16.64
C CYS A 79 39.76 -0.30 16.13
N ALA A 80 40.13 0.42 15.05
CA ALA A 80 41.47 0.34 14.46
C ALA A 80 42.54 1.06 15.30
N GLY A 81 42.16 1.91 16.26
CA GLY A 81 43.06 2.76 17.06
C GLY A 81 43.85 2.06 18.19
N GLY A 82 43.75 0.73 18.35
CA GLY A 82 44.46 -0.01 19.40
C GLY A 82 43.81 0.15 20.79
N HIS A 83 44.60 -0.05 21.86
CA HIS A 83 44.11 -0.16 23.25
C HIS A 83 43.41 1.11 23.77
N GLU A 84 43.82 2.31 23.33
CA GLU A 84 43.17 3.58 23.70
C GLU A 84 41.78 3.74 23.05
N ALA A 85 41.50 2.97 22.01
CA ALA A 85 40.23 3.04 21.27
C ALA A 85 39.19 2.03 21.77
N GLU A 86 39.51 1.16 22.73
CA GLU A 86 38.63 0.06 23.19
C GLU A 86 37.27 0.56 23.70
N ALA A 87 37.25 1.67 24.45
CA ALA A 87 36.00 2.27 24.92
C ALA A 87 35.15 2.82 23.76
N GLY A 88 35.78 3.48 22.78
CA GLY A 88 35.10 4.01 21.60
C GLY A 88 34.63 2.91 20.65
N CYS A 89 35.42 1.84 20.53
CA CYS A 89 35.10 0.63 19.76
C CYS A 89 33.83 -0.04 20.30
N ARG A 90 33.72 -0.21 21.63
CA ARG A 90 32.50 -0.77 22.24
C ARG A 90 31.28 0.10 21.95
N VAL A 91 31.38 1.41 22.15
CA VAL A 91 30.27 2.35 21.88
C VAL A 91 29.85 2.30 20.40
N ALA A 92 30.82 2.22 19.48
CA ALA A 92 30.51 2.14 18.05
C ALA A 92 29.79 0.83 17.69
N TRP A 93 30.14 -0.29 18.33
CA TRP A 93 29.41 -1.55 18.17
C TRP A 93 28.03 -1.53 18.84
N ASP A 94 27.86 -0.85 19.97
CA ASP A 94 26.54 -0.64 20.58
C ASP A 94 25.60 0.11 19.60
N GLU A 95 26.11 1.11 18.86
CA GLU A 95 25.33 1.79 17.83
C GLU A 95 24.94 0.87 16.65
N VAL A 96 25.83 -0.04 16.25
CA VAL A 96 25.51 -1.06 15.23
C VAL A 96 24.38 -1.97 15.71
N GLU A 97 24.43 -2.40 16.98
CA GLU A 97 23.40 -3.23 17.60
C GLU A 97 22.04 -2.52 17.57
N GLU A 98 21.97 -1.27 18.00
CA GLU A 98 20.73 -0.48 18.03
C GLU A 98 20.10 -0.31 16.64
N VAL A 99 20.90 0.02 15.62
CA VAL A 99 20.39 0.16 14.25
C VAL A 99 19.93 -1.20 13.70
N SER A 100 20.68 -2.26 14.00
CA SER A 100 20.33 -3.63 13.58
C SER A 100 19.03 -4.10 14.23
N GLN A 101 18.85 -3.79 15.52
CA GLN A 101 17.61 -4.04 16.25
C GLN A 101 16.44 -3.26 15.66
N ALA A 102 16.62 -1.98 15.33
CA ALA A 102 15.59 -1.18 14.67
C ALA A 102 15.17 -1.77 13.31
N ARG A 103 16.11 -2.33 12.54
CA ARG A 103 15.82 -3.04 11.29
C ARG A 103 15.06 -4.34 11.53
N ALA A 104 15.47 -5.14 12.51
CA ALA A 104 14.79 -6.38 12.88
C ALA A 104 13.36 -6.12 13.39
N ASP A 105 13.18 -5.09 14.21
CA ASP A 105 11.88 -4.63 14.70
C ASP A 105 10.94 -4.24 13.55
N LEU A 106 11.46 -3.49 12.57
CA LEU A 106 10.69 -3.15 11.37
C LEU A 106 10.22 -4.40 10.62
N ARG A 107 11.11 -5.37 10.39
CA ARG A 107 10.77 -6.63 9.71
C ARG A 107 9.71 -7.41 10.47
N ARG A 108 9.86 -7.51 11.79
CA ARG A 108 8.89 -8.18 12.66
C ARG A 108 7.52 -7.52 12.57
N ARG A 109 7.44 -6.19 12.66
CA ARG A 109 6.18 -5.45 12.51
C ARG A 109 5.54 -5.61 11.14
N ILE A 110 6.33 -5.74 10.07
CA ILE A 110 5.81 -5.99 8.73
C ILE A 110 5.21 -7.40 8.66
N ALA A 111 5.85 -8.39 9.27
CA ALA A 111 5.35 -9.76 9.30
C ALA A 111 4.11 -9.93 10.20
N GLU A 112 4.04 -9.19 11.31
CA GLU A 112 2.88 -9.17 12.23
C GLU A 112 1.73 -8.30 11.72
N ALA A 113 1.95 -7.47 10.69
CA ALA A 113 0.90 -6.64 10.13
C ALA A 113 -0.14 -7.52 9.41
N PRO A 114 -1.44 -7.16 9.47
CA PRO A 114 -2.48 -7.84 8.72
C PRO A 114 -2.10 -7.94 7.25
N HIS A 115 -2.02 -9.17 6.74
CA HIS A 115 -1.67 -9.43 5.34
C HIS A 115 -2.73 -8.84 4.40
N ASP A 116 -4.00 -8.87 4.82
CA ASP A 116 -5.09 -8.25 4.09
C ASP A 116 -5.38 -6.82 4.62
N PRO A 117 -5.20 -5.78 3.78
CA PRO A 117 -5.58 -4.42 4.13
C PRO A 117 -7.06 -4.24 4.53
N LEU A 118 -7.94 -5.16 4.13
CA LEU A 118 -9.37 -5.13 4.46
C LEU A 118 -9.67 -5.69 5.86
N GLU A 119 -8.84 -6.56 6.39
CA GLU A 119 -9.06 -7.24 7.67
C GLU A 119 -9.27 -6.28 8.86
N PRO A 120 -8.48 -5.19 9.05
CA PRO A 120 -8.72 -4.22 10.13
C PRO A 120 -10.01 -3.41 9.94
N PHE A 121 -10.50 -3.29 8.71
CA PHE A 121 -11.75 -2.62 8.41
C PHE A 121 -12.92 -3.51 8.82
N CYS A 122 -12.89 -4.80 8.44
CA CYS A 122 -13.94 -5.75 8.78
C CYS A 122 -14.02 -6.07 10.28
N ALA A 123 -12.89 -6.06 10.99
CA ALA A 123 -12.88 -6.21 12.45
C ALA A 123 -13.74 -5.16 13.18
N ARG A 124 -13.96 -3.98 12.58
CA ARG A 124 -14.81 -2.91 13.14
C ARG A 124 -16.16 -2.75 12.45
N ASN A 125 -16.33 -3.34 11.26
CA ASN A 125 -17.54 -3.20 10.43
C ASN A 125 -17.97 -4.59 9.90
N PRO A 126 -18.37 -5.52 10.78
CA PRO A 126 -18.67 -6.91 10.37
C PRO A 126 -19.92 -7.04 9.48
N ALA A 127 -20.82 -6.07 9.54
CA ALA A 127 -22.07 -6.06 8.77
C ALA A 127 -21.96 -5.34 7.41
N ASP A 128 -20.81 -4.76 7.08
CA ASP A 128 -20.61 -4.15 5.76
C ASP A 128 -20.58 -5.24 4.68
N ASP A 129 -21.09 -4.93 3.49
CA ASP A 129 -21.17 -5.88 2.36
C ASP A 129 -19.81 -6.48 1.99
N ASP A 130 -18.71 -5.75 2.24
CA ASP A 130 -17.33 -6.17 1.99
C ASP A 130 -16.80 -7.16 3.05
N CYS A 131 -17.52 -7.32 4.15
CA CYS A 131 -17.11 -8.06 5.35
C CYS A 131 -18.10 -9.15 5.77
N ALA A 132 -19.29 -9.16 5.18
CA ALA A 132 -20.32 -10.15 5.48
C ALA A 132 -19.86 -11.56 5.07
N VAL A 133 -19.80 -12.46 6.05
CA VAL A 133 -19.53 -13.90 5.85
C VAL A 133 -20.84 -14.66 5.96
N VAL A 134 -21.10 -15.56 5.01
CA VAL A 134 -22.24 -16.49 5.07
C VAL A 134 -21.72 -17.81 5.60
N TYR A 135 -22.16 -18.19 6.79
CA TYR A 135 -21.91 -19.53 7.32
C TYR A 135 -22.78 -20.50 6.53
N VAL A 136 -22.15 -21.46 5.88
CA VAL A 136 -22.84 -22.59 5.26
C VAL A 136 -22.79 -23.70 6.31
N ASP A 137 -23.92 -23.99 6.95
CA ASP A 137 -24.03 -25.12 7.87
C ASP A 137 -24.06 -26.42 7.05
N ASP A 138 -23.08 -27.31 7.28
CA ASP A 138 -22.98 -28.65 6.66
C ASP A 138 -23.97 -29.67 7.26
#